data_AF-A0A0G0BA32-F1
#
_entry.id   AF-A0A0G0BA32-F1
#
_cell.length_a   1.000
_cell.length_b   1.000
_cell.length_c   1.000
_cell.angle_alpha   90.00
_cell.angle_beta   90.00
_cell.angle_gamma   90.00
#
_symmetry.space_group_name_H-M   'P 1'
#
loop_
_entity.id
_entity.type
_entity.pdbx_description
1 polymer ?
#
loop_
_entity_poly.entity_id
_entity_poly.type
_entity_poly.pdbx_seq_one_letter_code
_entity_poly.pdbx_strand_id
1 'polypeptide(L)'
;MENKIQNYVDWKRISRAVDHSTDKKFSVEKINDVILKLQLMYDIVGSYSQTRSMLSSIGEILLNDNVPNIYVPVCPDYSHINQLYTMEYVSNGVSLVAQKHIDFLLEIRSIIPSLNVIFLIADQECYDSVLCNKMGISTNEFRSRIIESNKELYSSILQFGWKAEEMSKIVPDILSKEQEYSLWIGSTPEFSRQIDYDTYKRDVLYKKINPLLSWEDKRKRTVHTAAQYYCLGKFTKDMGALICNHTTTNLAWYLKTGVALIENPIIIY
;
A
#
# COMPACT_ATOMS: atom_id res chain seq x y z
N MET A 1 24.93 -13.90 -2.60
CA MET A 1 24.78 -12.79 -3.55
C MET A 1 24.02 -13.34 -4.75
N GLU A 2 22.71 -13.13 -4.80
CA GLU A 2 21.94 -13.43 -6.00
C GLU A 2 22.36 -12.42 -7.09
N ASN A 3 22.76 -12.92 -8.27
CA ASN A 3 22.93 -12.09 -9.44
C ASN A 3 21.56 -11.47 -9.77
N LYS A 4 21.30 -10.25 -9.29
CA LYS A 4 20.19 -9.45 -9.79
C LYS A 4 20.41 -9.28 -11.29
N ILE A 5 19.67 -10.03 -12.10
CA ILE A 5 19.56 -9.75 -13.52
C ILE A 5 19.04 -8.33 -13.59
N GLN A 6 19.91 -7.39 -13.94
CA GLN A 6 19.54 -5.99 -14.07
C GLN A 6 18.60 -5.91 -15.27
N ASN A 7 17.30 -5.84 -14.98
CA ASN A 7 16.29 -5.71 -16.02
C ASN A 7 16.57 -4.41 -16.76
N TYR A 8 17.01 -4.52 -18.02
CA TYR A 8 17.25 -3.35 -18.85
C TYR A 8 15.93 -2.61 -19.06
N VAL A 9 15.80 -1.41 -18.50
CA VAL A 9 14.65 -0.53 -18.69
C VAL A 9 14.86 0.32 -19.94
N ASP A 10 13.97 0.19 -20.91
CA ASP A 10 13.94 1.05 -22.09
C ASP A 10 13.28 2.40 -21.74
N TRP A 11 14.09 3.32 -21.21
CA TRP A 11 13.65 4.67 -20.82
C TRP A 11 13.09 5.50 -21.98
N LYS A 12 13.53 5.25 -23.22
CA LYS A 12 12.94 5.92 -24.41
C LYS A 12 11.50 5.49 -24.61
N ARG A 13 11.21 4.20 -24.40
CA ARG A 13 9.84 3.69 -24.46
C ARG A 13 8.99 4.20 -23.31
N ILE A 14 9.52 4.31 -22.09
CA ILE A 14 8.83 4.94 -20.95
C ILE A 14 8.48 6.39 -21.27
N SER A 15 9.46 7.17 -21.74
CA SER A 15 9.29 8.57 -22.16
C SER A 15 8.15 8.74 -23.16
N ARG A 16 8.12 7.93 -24.22
CA ARG A 16 7.01 7.97 -25.19
C ARG A 16 5.67 7.59 -24.55
N ALA A 17 5.63 6.56 -23.70
CA ALA A 17 4.39 6.15 -23.06
C ALA A 17 3.84 7.25 -22.13
N VAL A 18 4.71 7.92 -21.38
CA VAL A 18 4.37 9.05 -20.51
C VAL A 18 3.88 10.25 -21.33
N ASP A 19 4.56 10.59 -22.42
CA ASP A 19 4.14 11.66 -23.35
C ASP A 19 2.74 11.42 -23.96
N HIS A 20 2.42 10.17 -24.31
CA HIS A 20 1.12 9.80 -24.89
C HIS A 20 0.05 9.44 -23.86
N SER A 21 0.35 9.47 -22.56
CA SER A 21 -0.60 9.05 -21.51
C SER A 21 -1.70 10.08 -21.26
N THR A 22 -1.53 11.33 -21.71
CA THR A 22 -2.49 12.40 -21.51
C THR A 22 -2.83 13.08 -22.83
N ASP A 23 -4.06 13.59 -22.96
CA ASP A 23 -4.44 14.42 -24.12
C ASP A 23 -3.77 15.81 -24.12
N LYS A 24 -3.08 16.17 -23.02
CA LYS A 24 -2.34 17.42 -22.88
C LYS A 24 -0.97 17.30 -23.53
N LYS A 25 -0.57 18.32 -24.29
CA LYS A 25 0.80 18.46 -24.79
C LYS A 25 1.67 19.10 -23.72
N PHE A 26 2.62 18.35 -23.17
CA PHE A 26 3.63 18.88 -22.26
C PHE A 26 4.90 19.29 -23.03
N SER A 27 5.70 20.17 -22.43
CA SER A 27 7.01 20.51 -22.99
C SER A 27 7.96 19.31 -22.87
N VAL A 28 8.90 19.22 -23.82
CA VAL A 28 9.98 18.20 -23.79
C VAL A 28 10.78 18.29 -22.49
N GLU A 29 11.01 19.49 -21.98
CA GLU A 29 11.71 19.74 -20.71
C GLU A 29 10.97 19.09 -19.52
N LYS A 30 9.64 19.27 -19.45
CA LYS A 30 8.83 18.68 -18.38
C LYS A 30 8.82 17.16 -18.44
N ILE A 31 8.72 16.59 -19.65
CA ILE A 31 8.82 15.14 -19.84
C ILE A 31 10.19 14.63 -19.39
N ASN A 32 11.27 15.30 -19.79
CA ASN A 32 12.63 14.92 -19.38
C ASN A 32 12.83 15.00 -17.86
N ASP A 33 12.29 16.02 -17.20
CA ASP A 33 12.32 16.14 -15.73
C ASP A 33 11.59 14.97 -15.05
N VAL A 34 10.39 14.60 -15.53
CA VAL A 34 9.67 13.43 -15.03
C VAL A 34 10.46 12.14 -15.24
N ILE A 35 11.06 11.94 -16.41
CA ILE A 35 11.88 10.75 -16.68
C ILE A 35 13.10 10.68 -15.78
N LEU A 36 13.77 11.81 -15.52
CA LEU A 36 14.88 11.86 -14.57
C LEU A 36 14.43 11.46 -13.16
N LYS A 37 13.28 11.95 -12.69
CA LYS A 37 12.70 11.56 -11.39
C LYS A 37 12.40 10.07 -11.32
N LEU A 38 11.80 9.50 -12.37
CA LEU A 38 11.54 8.05 -12.45
C LEU A 38 12.83 7.23 -12.41
N GLN A 39 13.89 7.69 -13.08
CA GLN A 39 15.20 7.04 -13.03
C GLN A 39 15.80 7.04 -11.62
N LEU A 40 15.75 8.17 -10.93
CA LEU A 40 16.23 8.28 -9.55
C LEU A 40 15.40 7.41 -8.60
N MET A 41 14.08 7.37 -8.76
CA MET A 41 13.20 6.52 -7.96
C MET A 41 13.43 5.02 -8.23
N TYR A 42 13.77 4.65 -9.47
CA TYR A 42 13.91 3.25 -9.89
C TYR A 42 14.85 2.45 -8.98
N ASP A 43 15.94 3.07 -8.51
CA ASP A 43 16.95 2.41 -7.69
C ASP A 43 16.53 2.21 -6.22
N ILE A 44 15.49 2.93 -5.77
CA ILE A 44 15.04 2.97 -4.37
C ILE A 44 13.77 2.13 -4.18
N VAL A 45 12.88 2.12 -5.19
CA VAL A 45 11.60 1.41 -5.13
C VAL A 45 11.76 -0.09 -5.34
N GLY A 46 10.79 -0.86 -4.83
CA GLY A 46 10.72 -2.30 -5.05
C GLY A 46 10.32 -2.72 -6.48
N SER A 47 10.44 -4.01 -6.78
CA SER A 47 10.28 -4.57 -8.12
C SER A 47 8.87 -4.43 -8.71
N TYR A 48 7.83 -4.33 -7.88
CA TYR A 48 6.46 -4.07 -8.35
C TYR A 48 6.32 -2.67 -8.97
N SER A 49 7.14 -1.70 -8.53
CA SER A 49 7.18 -0.34 -9.07
C SER A 49 8.08 -0.20 -10.30
N GLN A 50 8.99 -1.15 -10.51
CA GLN A 50 9.98 -1.11 -11.59
C GLN A 50 9.44 -1.63 -12.94
N THR A 51 8.19 -2.06 -13.01
CA THR A 51 7.59 -2.51 -14.27
C THR A 51 7.34 -1.33 -15.21
N ARG A 52 7.43 -1.56 -16.53
CA ARG A 52 7.10 -0.52 -17.52
C ARG A 52 5.74 0.12 -17.27
N SER A 53 4.72 -0.70 -17.02
CA SER A 53 3.37 -0.20 -16.78
C SER A 53 3.34 0.73 -15.59
N MET A 54 4.04 0.36 -14.51
CA MET A 54 4.02 1.14 -13.28
C MET A 54 4.80 2.45 -13.41
N LEU A 55 5.99 2.41 -14.02
CA LEU A 55 6.77 3.61 -14.32
C LEU A 55 5.98 4.58 -15.21
N SER A 56 5.24 4.08 -16.20
CA SER A 56 4.36 4.93 -17.01
C SER A 56 3.22 5.55 -16.19
N SER A 57 2.54 4.77 -15.34
CA SER A 57 1.47 5.29 -14.47
C SER A 57 1.98 6.31 -13.44
N ILE A 58 3.15 6.10 -12.85
CA ILE A 58 3.79 7.09 -11.96
C ILE A 58 4.12 8.35 -12.76
N GLY A 59 4.75 8.19 -13.94
CA GLY A 59 5.11 9.31 -14.81
C GLY A 59 3.91 10.17 -15.24
N GLU A 60 2.78 9.54 -15.57
CA GLU A 60 1.52 10.22 -15.88
C GLU A 60 1.06 11.10 -14.72
N ILE A 61 1.11 10.60 -13.48
CA ILE A 61 0.74 11.40 -12.30
C ILE A 61 1.72 12.57 -12.09
N LEU A 62 3.02 12.32 -12.24
CA LEU A 62 4.05 13.36 -12.10
C LEU A 62 4.01 14.43 -13.20
N LEU A 63 3.41 14.13 -14.35
CA LEU A 63 3.17 15.12 -15.41
C LEU A 63 2.04 16.09 -15.05
N ASN A 64 1.14 15.77 -14.14
CA ASN A 64 0.08 16.71 -13.77
C ASN A 64 0.68 17.91 -13.03
N ASP A 65 0.17 19.13 -13.29
CA ASP A 65 0.65 20.36 -12.63
C ASP A 65 0.30 20.43 -11.14
N ASN A 66 -0.53 19.50 -10.67
CA ASN A 66 -0.89 19.40 -9.27
C ASN A 66 0.22 18.70 -8.48
N VAL A 67 0.39 19.13 -7.24
CA VAL A 67 1.17 18.39 -6.25
C VAL A 67 0.62 16.96 -6.16
N PRO A 68 1.44 15.93 -6.42
CA PRO A 68 0.97 14.55 -6.36
C PRO A 68 0.68 14.17 -4.89
N ASN A 69 -0.52 13.64 -4.68
CA ASN A 69 -0.87 13.01 -3.42
C ASN A 69 -0.30 11.59 -3.40
N ILE A 70 0.27 11.18 -2.27
CA ILE A 70 0.62 9.79 -1.97
C ILE A 70 -0.27 9.30 -0.82
N TYR A 71 -1.11 8.30 -1.10
CA TYR A 71 -1.81 7.58 -0.05
C TYR A 71 -0.94 6.44 0.49
N VAL A 72 -0.82 6.35 1.81
CA VAL A 72 0.04 5.37 2.49
C VAL A 72 -0.81 4.53 3.44
N PRO A 73 -1.44 3.44 2.98
CA PRO A 73 -2.16 2.54 3.87
C PRO A 73 -1.22 1.89 4.88
N VAL A 74 -1.57 1.99 6.16
CA VAL A 74 -0.82 1.39 7.25
C VAL A 74 -1.76 0.65 8.19
N CYS A 75 -1.29 -0.46 8.73
CA CYS A 75 -2.00 -1.17 9.79
C CYS A 75 -1.87 -0.41 11.13
N PRO A 76 -2.72 -0.74 12.11
CA PRO A 76 -2.53 -0.33 13.51
C PRO A 76 -1.16 -0.74 14.07
N ASP A 77 -0.78 -0.17 15.22
CA ASP A 77 0.52 -0.45 15.87
C ASP A 77 0.57 -1.83 16.53
N TYR A 78 0.59 -2.88 15.72
CA TYR A 78 0.76 -4.24 16.20
C TYR A 78 2.14 -4.46 16.84
N SER A 79 2.15 -5.29 17.88
CA SER A 79 3.36 -5.72 18.56
C SER A 79 4.35 -6.37 17.59
N HIS A 80 5.63 -6.11 17.80
CA HIS A 80 6.70 -6.61 16.94
C HIS A 80 7.98 -6.89 17.74
N ILE A 81 8.77 -7.86 17.27
CA ILE A 81 10.09 -8.22 17.82
C ILE A 81 11.06 -8.29 16.66
N ASN A 82 12.26 -7.72 16.81
CA ASN A 82 13.29 -7.71 15.77
C ASN A 82 12.77 -7.19 14.42
N GLN A 83 11.94 -6.12 14.44
CA GLN A 83 11.36 -5.51 13.24
C GLN A 83 10.38 -6.44 12.47
N LEU A 84 9.80 -7.44 13.14
CA LEU A 84 8.79 -8.33 12.57
C LEU A 84 7.55 -8.39 13.46
N TYR A 85 6.36 -8.32 12.87
CA TYR A 85 5.11 -8.37 13.63
C TYR A 85 4.89 -9.71 14.33
N THR A 86 4.49 -9.65 15.60
CA THR A 86 4.08 -10.81 16.42
C THR A 86 2.56 -10.96 16.48
N MET A 87 1.80 -9.87 16.27
CA MET A 87 0.33 -9.85 16.32
C MET A 87 -0.25 -10.27 17.69
N GLU A 88 0.48 -10.03 18.78
CA GLU A 88 0.09 -10.43 20.15
C GLU A 88 -0.79 -9.38 20.83
N TYR A 89 -0.50 -8.10 20.59
CA TYR A 89 -1.31 -6.99 21.04
C TYR A 89 -1.24 -5.85 20.01
N VAL A 90 -2.15 -4.89 20.13
CA VAL A 90 -2.11 -3.63 19.40
C VAL A 90 -1.80 -2.52 20.39
N SER A 91 -0.76 -1.73 20.15
CA SER A 91 -0.40 -0.58 20.97
C SER A 91 -1.19 0.65 20.51
N ASN A 92 -0.79 1.83 20.99
CA ASN A 92 -1.35 3.12 20.62
C ASN A 92 -0.29 4.08 20.03
N GLY A 93 0.85 3.55 19.59
CA GLY A 93 1.96 4.34 19.04
C GLY A 93 1.96 4.42 17.51
N VAL A 94 3.13 4.71 16.96
CA VAL A 94 3.36 4.72 15.50
C VAL A 94 3.69 3.31 15.04
N SER A 95 2.86 2.74 14.16
CA SER A 95 3.07 1.36 13.69
C SER A 95 4.43 1.19 13.00
N LEU A 96 5.02 0.00 13.16
CA LEU A 96 6.29 -0.35 12.50
C LEU A 96 6.27 -0.06 11.00
N VAL A 97 5.20 -0.42 10.29
CA VAL A 97 5.01 -0.10 8.87
C VAL A 97 5.07 1.39 8.60
N ALA A 98 4.37 2.19 9.42
CA ALA A 98 4.36 3.65 9.25
C ALA A 98 5.76 4.24 9.46
N GLN A 99 6.50 3.79 10.48
CA GLN A 99 7.89 4.22 10.70
C GLN A 99 8.76 3.96 9.47
N LYS A 100 8.70 2.74 8.91
CA LYS A 100 9.48 2.39 7.71
C LYS A 100 9.04 3.16 6.47
N HIS A 101 7.76 3.49 6.34
CA HIS A 101 7.28 4.35 5.25
C HIS A 101 7.72 5.79 5.40
N ILE A 102 7.80 6.33 6.63
CA ILE A 102 8.29 7.70 6.87
C ILE A 102 9.73 7.82 6.34
N ASP A 103 10.62 6.91 6.75
CA ASP A 103 12.02 6.91 6.31
C ASP A 103 12.14 6.86 4.78
N PHE A 104 11.43 5.91 4.17
CA PHE A 104 11.40 5.73 2.71
C PHE A 104 10.83 6.96 1.98
N LEU A 105 9.75 7.55 2.47
CA LEU A 105 9.11 8.70 1.82
C LEU A 105 9.92 9.98 1.97
N LEU A 106 10.76 10.11 3.00
CA LEU A 106 11.74 11.19 3.09
C LEU A 106 12.80 11.07 1.98
N GLU A 107 13.20 9.85 1.64
CA GLU A 107 14.09 9.60 0.49
C GLU A 107 13.41 9.96 -0.83
N ILE A 108 12.17 9.51 -1.05
CA ILE A 108 11.39 9.88 -2.25
C ILE A 108 11.13 11.39 -2.32
N ARG A 109 10.93 12.07 -1.19
CA ARG A 109 10.78 13.53 -1.13
C ARG A 109 12.02 14.28 -1.59
N SER A 110 13.23 13.72 -1.45
CA SER A 110 14.44 14.33 -2.01
C SER A 110 14.42 14.42 -3.55
N ILE A 111 13.67 13.50 -4.20
CA ILE A 111 13.48 13.45 -5.66
C ILE A 111 12.26 14.27 -6.08
N ILE A 112 11.19 14.23 -5.28
CA ILE A 112 9.95 14.99 -5.51
C ILE A 112 9.69 15.87 -4.27
N PRO A 113 10.25 17.09 -4.21
CA PRO A 113 10.16 17.92 -2.99
C PRO A 113 8.75 18.33 -2.60
N SER A 114 7.83 18.34 -3.56
CA SER A 114 6.45 18.82 -3.41
C SER A 114 5.46 17.77 -2.92
N LEU A 115 5.86 16.51 -2.65
CA LEU A 115 4.91 15.44 -2.30
C LEU A 115 3.97 15.80 -1.14
N ASN A 116 2.68 15.57 -1.35
CA ASN A 116 1.69 15.59 -0.27
C ASN A 116 1.37 14.16 0.17
N VAL A 117 1.80 13.78 1.37
CA VAL A 117 1.64 12.41 1.88
C VAL A 117 0.48 12.36 2.88
N ILE A 118 -0.40 11.39 2.68
CA ILE A 118 -1.54 11.12 3.56
C ILE A 118 -1.48 9.66 3.98
N PHE A 119 -1.14 9.42 5.25
CA PHE A 119 -1.21 8.10 5.86
C PHE A 119 -2.66 7.72 6.14
N LEU A 120 -3.03 6.50 5.78
CA LEU A 120 -4.38 5.95 5.94
C LEU A 120 -4.33 4.78 6.92
N ILE A 121 -4.78 5.00 8.16
CA ILE A 121 -4.81 3.93 9.16
C ILE A 121 -6.05 3.07 8.94
N ALA A 122 -5.85 1.76 8.83
CA ALA A 122 -6.91 0.77 8.59
C ALA A 122 -7.83 0.61 9.81
N ASP A 123 -8.71 1.58 10.05
CA ASP A 123 -9.62 1.62 11.19
C ASP A 123 -10.68 0.52 11.14
N GLN A 124 -10.99 0.00 9.95
CA GLN A 124 -11.92 -1.11 9.78
C GLN A 124 -11.43 -2.43 10.40
N GLU A 125 -10.14 -2.59 10.68
CA GLU A 125 -9.61 -3.82 11.29
C GLU A 125 -10.15 -4.05 12.71
N CYS A 126 -10.67 -3.01 13.38
CA CYS A 126 -11.31 -3.17 14.70
C CYS A 126 -12.61 -4.00 14.67
N TYR A 127 -13.19 -4.21 13.49
CA TYR A 127 -14.37 -5.05 13.28
C TYR A 127 -14.02 -6.53 13.00
N ASP A 128 -12.73 -6.87 12.87
CA ASP A 128 -12.30 -8.25 12.67
C ASP A 128 -12.27 -9.02 13.99
N SER A 129 -13.31 -9.83 14.22
CA SER A 129 -13.46 -10.60 15.45
C SER A 129 -12.29 -11.54 15.74
N VAL A 130 -11.60 -12.05 14.72
CA VAL A 130 -10.43 -12.93 14.92
C VAL A 130 -9.24 -12.14 15.46
N LEU A 131 -9.04 -10.91 14.98
CA LEU A 131 -8.00 -10.01 15.50
C LEU A 131 -8.32 -9.57 16.93
N CYS A 132 -9.55 -9.14 17.21
CA CYS A 132 -10.00 -8.80 18.56
C CYS A 132 -9.76 -9.95 19.54
N ASN A 133 -10.16 -11.18 19.17
CA ASN A 133 -9.97 -12.37 19.98
C ASN A 133 -8.49 -12.69 20.21
N LYS A 134 -7.65 -12.56 19.18
CA LYS A 134 -6.20 -12.77 19.29
C LYS A 134 -5.55 -11.78 20.26
N MET A 135 -5.95 -10.52 20.22
CA MET A 135 -5.39 -9.45 21.05
C MET A 135 -6.02 -9.39 22.45
N GLY A 136 -7.10 -10.15 22.69
CA GLY A 136 -7.80 -10.16 23.97
C GLY A 136 -8.51 -8.85 24.30
N ILE A 137 -8.96 -8.10 23.28
CA ILE A 137 -9.59 -6.78 23.45
C ILE A 137 -10.94 -6.71 22.74
N SER A 138 -11.79 -5.80 23.21
CA SER A 138 -13.07 -5.51 22.55
C SER A 138 -12.87 -4.65 21.29
N THR A 139 -13.84 -4.66 20.37
CA THR A 139 -13.87 -3.75 19.22
C THR A 139 -13.76 -2.27 19.64
N ASN A 140 -14.42 -1.85 20.72
CA ASN A 140 -14.35 -0.47 21.22
C ASN A 140 -12.96 -0.10 21.73
N GLU A 141 -12.31 -1.03 22.42
CA GLU A 141 -10.94 -0.85 22.90
C GLU A 141 -9.96 -0.79 21.73
N PHE A 142 -10.08 -1.71 20.76
CA PHE A 142 -9.27 -1.69 19.55
C PHE A 142 -9.46 -0.36 18.80
N ARG A 143 -10.71 0.08 18.60
CA ARG A 143 -10.99 1.36 17.96
C ARG A 143 -10.35 2.54 18.68
N SER A 144 -10.38 2.55 20.01
CA SER A 144 -9.75 3.59 20.83
C SER A 144 -8.23 3.63 20.61
N ARG A 145 -7.57 2.46 20.58
CA ARG A 145 -6.14 2.33 20.30
C ARG A 145 -5.77 2.80 18.89
N ILE A 146 -6.63 2.58 17.90
CA ILE A 146 -6.46 3.11 16.54
C ILE A 146 -6.52 4.65 16.52
N ILE A 147 -7.49 5.24 17.22
CA ILE A 147 -7.62 6.71 17.31
C ILE A 147 -6.38 7.34 17.95
N GLU A 148 -5.85 6.71 19.00
CA GLU A 148 -4.61 7.15 19.65
C GLU A 148 -3.41 6.99 18.72
N SER A 149 -3.27 5.83 18.06
CA SER A 149 -2.22 5.59 17.05
C SER A 149 -2.25 6.64 15.93
N ASN A 150 -3.44 7.09 15.52
CA ASN A 150 -3.59 8.16 14.52
C ASN A 150 -3.05 9.50 15.01
N LYS A 151 -3.28 9.85 16.28
CA LYS A 151 -2.76 11.08 16.88
C LYS A 151 -1.24 11.04 17.01
N GLU A 152 -0.69 9.91 17.44
CA GLU A 152 0.75 9.72 17.55
C GLU A 152 1.43 9.78 16.17
N LEU A 153 0.87 9.08 15.17
CA LEU A 153 1.36 9.15 13.80
C LEU A 153 1.30 10.57 13.26
N TYR A 154 0.17 11.26 13.38
CA TYR A 154 0.02 12.65 12.95
C TYR A 154 1.08 13.56 13.58
N SER A 155 1.30 13.44 14.89
CA SER A 155 2.29 14.22 15.62
C SER A 155 3.71 13.97 15.11
N SER A 156 4.05 12.72 14.78
CA SER A 156 5.38 12.34 14.27
C SER A 156 5.69 12.89 12.86
N ILE A 157 4.65 13.08 12.03
CA ILE A 157 4.81 13.50 10.63
C ILE A 157 4.44 14.97 10.37
N LEU A 158 3.89 15.68 11.35
CA LEU A 158 3.43 17.07 11.22
C LEU A 158 4.53 18.00 10.74
N GLN A 159 5.77 17.81 11.25
CA GLN A 159 6.94 18.60 10.85
C GLN A 159 7.25 18.52 9.35
N PHE A 160 6.78 17.47 8.67
CA PHE A 160 6.96 17.28 7.23
C PHE A 160 5.83 17.90 6.40
N GLY A 161 4.77 18.41 7.04
CA GLY A 161 3.55 18.88 6.39
C GLY A 161 2.62 17.74 5.91
N TRP A 162 2.83 16.52 6.39
CA TRP A 162 2.06 15.34 6.04
C TRP A 162 0.82 15.18 6.94
N LYS A 163 -0.11 14.32 6.51
CA LYS A 163 -1.36 14.05 7.23
C LYS A 163 -1.48 12.58 7.59
N ALA A 164 -2.24 12.31 8.64
CA ALA A 164 -2.67 10.96 9.01
C ALA A 164 -4.19 11.01 9.25
N GLU A 165 -4.90 10.08 8.63
CA GLU A 165 -6.35 9.97 8.71
C GLU A 165 -6.76 8.51 8.77
N GLU A 166 -7.95 8.28 9.30
CA GLU A 166 -8.60 6.98 9.24
C GLU A 166 -9.01 6.66 7.81
N MET A 167 -8.83 5.41 7.40
CA MET A 167 -9.09 4.97 6.06
C MET A 167 -10.58 5.14 5.70
N SER A 168 -11.49 4.83 6.62
CA SER A 168 -12.93 5.03 6.43
C SER A 168 -13.34 6.50 6.32
N LYS A 169 -12.54 7.45 6.82
CA LYS A 169 -12.81 8.89 6.66
C LYS A 169 -12.45 9.38 5.27
N ILE A 170 -11.39 8.83 4.67
CA ILE A 170 -10.95 9.16 3.30
C ILE A 170 -11.71 8.36 2.25
N VAL A 171 -12.12 7.14 2.58
CA VAL A 171 -12.91 6.24 1.72
C VAL A 171 -14.18 5.83 2.49
N PRO A 172 -15.23 6.68 2.51
CA PRO A 172 -16.42 6.47 3.34
C PRO A 172 -17.16 5.15 3.09
N ASP A 173 -17.10 4.64 1.86
CA ASP A 173 -17.76 3.41 1.43
C ASP A 173 -16.83 2.19 1.40
N ILE A 174 -15.67 2.26 2.09
CA ILE A 174 -14.65 1.22 2.05
C ILE A 174 -15.18 -0.14 2.49
N LEU A 175 -15.93 -0.22 3.59
CA LEU A 175 -16.47 -1.48 4.09
C LEU A 175 -17.42 -2.15 3.08
N SER A 176 -18.31 -1.37 2.46
CA SER A 176 -19.22 -1.88 1.43
C SER A 176 -18.46 -2.34 0.18
N LYS A 177 -17.47 -1.57 -0.28
CA LYS A 177 -16.66 -1.93 -1.46
C LYS A 177 -15.78 -3.14 -1.20
N GLU A 178 -15.19 -3.26 -0.01
CA GLU A 178 -14.43 -4.43 0.40
C GLU A 178 -15.30 -5.69 0.38
N GLN A 179 -16.55 -5.62 0.83
CA GLN A 179 -17.49 -6.73 0.77
C GLN A 179 -17.86 -7.09 -0.67
N GLU A 180 -18.20 -6.11 -1.50
CA GLU A 180 -18.50 -6.29 -2.93
C GLU A 180 -17.32 -6.98 -3.64
N TYR A 181 -16.10 -6.43 -3.48
CA TYR A 181 -14.91 -7.00 -4.09
C TYR A 181 -14.50 -8.33 -3.49
N SER A 182 -14.78 -8.60 -2.20
CA SER A 182 -14.56 -9.93 -1.61
C SER A 182 -15.45 -10.98 -2.26
N LEU A 183 -16.73 -10.66 -2.49
CA LEU A 183 -17.67 -11.55 -3.18
C LEU A 183 -17.24 -11.79 -4.62
N TRP A 184 -16.90 -10.73 -5.35
CA TRP A 184 -16.41 -10.83 -6.73
C TRP A 184 -15.12 -11.64 -6.80
N ILE A 185 -14.10 -11.32 -6.01
CA ILE A 185 -12.80 -12.02 -6.03
C ILE A 185 -12.96 -13.48 -5.61
N GLY A 186 -13.74 -13.75 -4.57
CA GLY A 186 -13.96 -15.10 -4.05
C GLY A 186 -14.75 -16.02 -5.00
N SER A 187 -15.58 -15.43 -5.87
CA SER A 187 -16.42 -16.16 -6.84
C SER A 187 -15.83 -16.25 -8.25
N THR A 188 -14.77 -15.48 -8.56
CA THR A 188 -14.15 -15.44 -9.89
C THR A 188 -13.11 -16.58 -10.04
N PRO A 189 -13.35 -17.61 -10.89
CA PRO A 189 -12.45 -18.77 -11.01
C PRO A 189 -11.01 -18.43 -11.40
N GLU A 190 -10.83 -17.40 -12.23
CA GLU A 190 -9.54 -16.90 -12.72
C GLU A 190 -8.62 -16.46 -11.58
N PHE A 191 -9.18 -16.07 -10.44
CA PHE A 191 -8.42 -15.62 -9.27
C PHE A 191 -8.10 -16.73 -8.29
N SER A 192 -8.74 -17.91 -8.39
CA SER A 192 -8.58 -18.94 -7.36
C SER A 192 -7.13 -19.35 -7.16
N ARG A 193 -6.37 -19.56 -8.24
CA ARG A 193 -4.95 -19.96 -8.15
C ARG A 193 -4.10 -18.91 -7.43
N GLN A 194 -4.32 -17.63 -7.72
CA GLN A 194 -3.61 -16.54 -7.06
C GLN A 194 -3.95 -16.49 -5.57
N ILE A 195 -5.24 -16.60 -5.24
CA ILE A 195 -5.72 -16.62 -3.85
C ILE A 195 -5.15 -17.82 -3.08
N ASP A 196 -5.10 -19.00 -3.67
CA ASP A 196 -4.56 -20.19 -3.02
C ASP A 196 -3.03 -20.03 -2.78
N TYR A 197 -2.32 -19.46 -3.75
CA TYR A 197 -0.90 -19.11 -3.61
C TYR A 197 -0.66 -18.07 -2.50
N ASP A 198 -1.41 -16.98 -2.50
CA ASP A 198 -1.31 -15.92 -1.48
C ASP A 198 -1.66 -16.47 -0.09
N THR A 199 -2.66 -17.35 -0.01
CA THR A 199 -3.06 -18.03 1.23
C THR A 199 -1.92 -18.90 1.76
N TYR A 200 -1.27 -19.68 0.89
CA TYR A 200 -0.11 -20.49 1.26
C TYR A 200 1.06 -19.63 1.73
N LYS A 201 1.40 -18.56 0.99
CA LYS A 201 2.50 -17.65 1.36
C LYS A 201 2.26 -16.93 2.69
N ARG A 202 1.00 -16.70 3.06
CA ARG A 202 0.60 -16.06 4.32
C ARG A 202 0.40 -17.03 5.48
N ASP A 203 0.68 -18.33 5.32
CA ASP A 203 0.45 -19.33 6.36
C ASP A 203 1.15 -19.00 7.69
N VAL A 204 2.37 -18.46 7.64
CA VAL A 204 3.11 -18.01 8.83
C VAL A 204 2.36 -16.89 9.57
N LEU A 205 1.87 -15.88 8.84
CA LEU A 205 1.07 -14.80 9.41
C LEU A 205 -0.23 -15.34 10.01
N TYR A 206 -0.93 -16.23 9.32
CA TYR A 206 -2.17 -16.83 9.84
C TYR A 206 -1.93 -17.65 11.10
N LYS A 207 -0.81 -18.37 11.20
CA LYS A 207 -0.42 -19.08 12.42
C LYS A 207 -0.15 -18.13 13.60
N LYS A 208 0.41 -16.94 13.35
CA LYS A 208 0.59 -15.90 14.38
C LYS A 208 -0.77 -15.38 14.87
N ILE A 209 -1.73 -15.17 13.95
CA ILE A 209 -3.08 -14.68 14.28
C ILE A 209 -3.91 -15.74 15.00
N ASN A 210 -4.06 -16.92 14.41
CA ASN A 210 -4.76 -18.04 15.04
C ASN A 210 -4.29 -19.37 14.39
N PRO A 211 -3.53 -20.21 15.12
CA PRO A 211 -2.97 -21.44 14.57
C PRO A 211 -4.03 -22.50 14.22
N LEU A 212 -5.27 -22.34 14.70
CA LEU A 212 -6.38 -23.26 14.46
C LEU A 212 -7.23 -22.88 13.23
N LEU A 213 -6.88 -21.82 12.50
CA LEU A 213 -7.62 -21.45 11.28
C LEU A 213 -7.57 -22.58 10.26
N SER A 214 -8.74 -22.99 9.79
CA SER A 214 -8.87 -23.93 8.68
C SER A 214 -8.29 -23.33 7.39
N TRP A 215 -7.98 -24.16 6.41
CA TRP A 215 -7.58 -23.66 5.09
C TRP A 215 -8.65 -22.74 4.48
N GLU A 216 -9.93 -23.09 4.65
CA GLU A 216 -11.05 -22.29 4.15
C GLU A 216 -11.10 -20.91 4.81
N ASP A 217 -10.89 -20.83 6.13
CA ASP A 217 -10.86 -19.55 6.84
C ASP A 217 -9.66 -18.70 6.45
N LYS A 218 -8.48 -19.31 6.31
CA LYS A 218 -7.29 -18.63 5.78
C LYS A 218 -7.58 -18.06 4.40
N ARG A 219 -8.17 -18.86 3.50
CA ARG A 219 -8.53 -18.45 2.15
C ARG A 219 -9.55 -17.32 2.14
N LYS A 220 -10.59 -17.37 2.99
CA LYS A 220 -11.57 -16.27 3.17
C LYS A 220 -10.88 -14.98 3.59
N ARG A 221 -9.94 -15.05 4.55
CA ARG A 221 -9.15 -13.88 4.96
C ARG A 221 -8.24 -13.37 3.85
N THR A 222 -7.64 -14.24 3.04
CA THR A 222 -6.85 -13.84 1.86
C THR A 222 -7.72 -13.07 0.86
N VAL A 223 -8.91 -13.58 0.55
CA VAL A 223 -9.88 -12.90 -0.34
C VAL A 223 -10.24 -11.52 0.21
N HIS A 224 -10.51 -11.43 1.51
CA HIS A 224 -10.82 -10.15 2.14
C HIS A 224 -9.67 -9.15 2.02
N THR A 225 -8.42 -9.55 2.33
CA THR A 225 -7.28 -8.65 2.13
C THR A 225 -7.05 -8.28 0.67
N ALA A 226 -7.24 -9.22 -0.26
CA ALA A 226 -7.18 -8.93 -1.70
C ALA A 226 -8.19 -7.83 -2.10
N ALA A 227 -9.41 -7.91 -1.55
CA ALA A 227 -10.45 -6.91 -1.75
C ALA A 227 -10.08 -5.53 -1.17
N GLN A 228 -9.42 -5.48 -0.01
CA GLN A 228 -8.89 -4.23 0.59
C GLN A 228 -7.89 -3.55 -0.35
N TYR A 229 -6.92 -4.30 -0.86
CA TYR A 229 -5.90 -3.78 -1.79
C TYR A 229 -6.53 -3.33 -3.11
N TYR A 230 -7.46 -4.12 -3.65
CA TYR A 230 -8.17 -3.74 -4.87
C TYR A 230 -9.02 -2.48 -4.68
N CYS A 231 -9.75 -2.37 -3.57
CA CYS A 231 -10.57 -1.21 -3.22
C CYS A 231 -9.72 0.07 -3.13
N LEU A 232 -8.66 0.05 -2.33
CA LEU A 232 -7.75 1.19 -2.19
C LEU A 232 -7.03 1.53 -3.48
N GLY A 233 -6.66 0.51 -4.27
CA GLY A 233 -6.03 0.71 -5.58
C GLY A 233 -6.96 1.41 -6.55
N LYS A 234 -8.24 1.03 -6.59
CA LYS A 234 -9.26 1.70 -7.41
C LYS A 234 -9.48 3.14 -6.96
N PHE A 235 -9.73 3.34 -5.68
CA PHE A 235 -9.91 4.68 -5.11
C PHE A 235 -8.72 5.59 -5.41
N THR A 236 -7.49 5.14 -5.15
CA THR A 236 -6.27 5.94 -5.35
C THR A 236 -6.08 6.32 -6.82
N LYS A 237 -6.36 5.37 -7.73
CA LYS A 237 -6.32 5.63 -9.17
C LYS A 237 -7.37 6.66 -9.59
N ASP A 238 -8.59 6.54 -9.12
CA ASP A 238 -9.69 7.46 -9.46
C ASP A 238 -9.40 8.89 -8.94
N MET A 239 -8.66 9.00 -7.84
CA MET A 239 -8.18 10.27 -7.30
C MET A 239 -6.94 10.84 -8.03
N GLY A 240 -6.41 10.14 -9.04
CA GLY A 240 -5.18 10.53 -9.74
C GLY A 240 -3.96 10.62 -8.81
N ALA A 241 -3.92 9.76 -7.79
CA ALA A 241 -2.90 9.77 -6.74
C ALA A 241 -2.00 8.54 -6.81
N LEU A 242 -0.83 8.64 -6.17
CA LEU A 242 0.10 7.53 -5.97
C LEU A 242 -0.32 6.75 -4.72
N ILE A 243 -0.01 5.45 -4.68
CA ILE A 243 -0.12 4.65 -3.46
C ILE A 243 1.25 4.13 -3.06
N CYS A 244 1.64 4.30 -1.80
CA CYS A 244 2.86 3.71 -1.26
C CYS A 244 2.52 2.55 -0.34
N ASN A 245 3.10 1.38 -0.59
CA ASN A 245 2.90 0.21 0.27
C ASN A 245 4.19 -0.63 0.31
N HIS A 246 4.33 -1.49 1.30
CA HIS A 246 5.51 -2.32 1.50
C HIS A 246 5.42 -3.63 0.73
N THR A 247 6.56 -4.32 0.56
CA THR A 247 6.59 -5.64 -0.09
C THR A 247 5.68 -6.64 0.61
N THR A 248 4.66 -7.10 -0.12
CA THR A 248 3.71 -8.12 0.32
C THR A 248 3.15 -8.85 -0.89
N THR A 249 2.64 -10.08 -0.69
CA THR A 249 2.01 -10.84 -1.78
C THR A 249 0.80 -10.12 -2.38
N ASN A 250 0.14 -9.27 -1.58
CA ASN A 250 -1.06 -8.55 -2.00
C ASN A 250 -0.79 -7.39 -2.97
N LEU A 251 0.46 -6.99 -3.22
CA LEU A 251 0.77 -5.91 -4.18
C LEU A 251 0.29 -6.23 -5.60
N ALA A 252 0.16 -7.51 -5.94
CA ALA A 252 -0.43 -7.95 -7.22
C ALA A 252 -1.87 -7.43 -7.42
N TRP A 253 -2.62 -7.16 -6.35
CA TRP A 253 -3.97 -6.64 -6.44
C TRP A 253 -4.01 -5.16 -6.83
N TYR A 254 -3.02 -4.36 -6.44
CA TYR A 254 -2.85 -3.00 -6.98
C TYR A 254 -2.54 -3.02 -8.49
N LEU A 255 -1.71 -3.96 -8.95
CA LEU A 255 -1.40 -4.06 -10.38
C LEU A 255 -2.66 -4.27 -11.22
N LYS A 256 -3.66 -4.99 -10.69
CA LYS A 256 -4.95 -5.22 -11.38
C LYS A 256 -5.82 -3.97 -11.49
N THR A 257 -5.61 -2.94 -10.67
CA THR A 257 -6.36 -1.68 -10.77
C THR A 257 -5.70 -0.72 -11.77
N GLY A 258 -4.39 -0.87 -12.00
CA GLY A 258 -3.58 0.07 -12.77
C GLY A 258 -3.31 1.37 -12.01
N VAL A 259 -3.34 1.33 -10.67
CA VAL A 259 -2.88 2.43 -9.82
C VAL A 259 -1.38 2.60 -9.95
N ALA A 260 -0.88 3.82 -9.77
CA ALA A 260 0.55 4.12 -9.67
C ALA A 260 1.08 3.78 -8.25
N LEU A 261 1.63 2.57 -8.11
CA LEU A 261 2.22 2.01 -6.90
C LEU A 261 3.69 2.37 -6.76
N ILE A 262 4.07 2.85 -5.57
CA ILE A 262 5.43 3.01 -5.08
C ILE A 262 5.67 1.97 -3.97
N GLU A 263 6.42 0.92 -4.28
CA GLU A 263 6.75 -0.15 -3.35
C GLU A 263 7.95 0.26 -2.48
N ASN A 264 7.75 0.21 -1.16
CA ASN A 264 8.83 0.26 -0.17
C ASN A 264 9.38 -1.16 0.06
N PRO A 265 10.63 -1.47 -0.34
CA PRO A 265 11.16 -2.83 -0.37
C PRO A 265 11.60 -3.36 1.01
N ILE A 266 10.69 -3.34 1.99
CA ILE A 266 10.89 -3.81 3.37
C ILE A 266 10.17 -5.13 3.63
N ILE A 267 10.67 -5.90 4.61
CA ILE A 267 10.05 -7.14 5.10
C ILE A 267 9.69 -6.94 6.56
N ILE A 268 8.45 -7.25 6.92
CA ILE A 268 7.87 -6.97 8.25
C ILE A 268 7.08 -8.15 8.86
N TYR A 269 7.00 -9.29 8.16
CA TYR A 269 6.22 -10.47 8.57
C TYR A 269 7.09 -11.70 8.75
#